data_AF-A0A7G2ZWK5-F1
#
_entry.id   AF-A0A7G2ZWK5-F1
#
_cell.length_a   1.000
_cell.length_b   1.000
_cell.length_c   1.000
_cell.angle_alpha   90.00
_cell.angle_beta   90.00
_cell.angle_gamma   90.00
#
_symmetry.space_group_name_H-M   'P 1'
#
loop_
_entity.id
_entity.type
_entity.pdbx_description
1 polymer ?
#
loop_
_entity_poly.entity_id
_entity_poly.type
_entity_poly.pdbx_seq_one_letter_code
_entity_poly.pdbx_strand_id
1 'polypeptide(L)'
;MDRNSAQCRSHCPINFVLETFGDKWTLLIVRDLMFKGKSTFLEFAQSDEGISTNILSDRLKRLETHGIVSKETSPDNRSSLIYSLTDRGKDLLPIMVEITAWSAKHDELTNTPDEFLSAYKNDRSGLISSFRKPLDDD
;
A
#
# COMPACT_ATOMS: atom_id res chain seq x y z
N MET A 1 -7.91 19.47 11.30
CA MET A 1 -7.48 18.13 11.76
C MET A 1 -6.92 18.27 13.16
N ASP A 2 -7.78 18.25 14.17
CA ASP A 2 -7.35 18.25 15.56
C ASP A 2 -6.84 16.85 15.91
N ARG A 3 -5.56 16.60 15.66
CA ARG A 3 -4.89 15.48 16.32
C ARG A 3 -4.83 15.83 17.80
N ASN A 4 -5.71 15.20 18.59
CA ASN A 4 -5.63 15.27 20.03
C ASN A 4 -4.24 14.78 20.45
N SER A 5 -3.40 15.72 20.89
CA SER A 5 -2.02 15.48 21.33
C SER A 5 -1.93 14.45 22.47
N ALA A 6 -3.06 14.11 23.09
CA ALA A 6 -3.20 13.11 24.13
C ALA A 6 -3.05 11.63 23.67
N GLN A 7 -3.01 11.32 22.37
CA GLN A 7 -2.92 9.94 21.86
C GLN A 7 -1.66 9.61 21.05
N CYS A 8 -0.71 10.54 20.94
CA CYS A 8 0.53 10.28 20.22
C CYS A 8 1.57 9.66 21.17
N ARG A 9 1.91 8.38 20.97
CA ARG A 9 2.97 7.70 21.74
C ARG A 9 4.31 8.45 21.71
N SER A 10 4.65 9.07 20.57
CA SER A 10 5.78 9.98 20.42
C SER A 10 5.69 10.79 19.13
N HIS A 11 6.42 11.91 19.07
CA HIS A 11 6.61 12.70 17.84
C HIS A 11 7.64 12.09 16.87
N CYS A 12 8.04 10.83 17.06
CA CYS A 12 8.97 10.15 16.18
C CYS A 12 8.30 9.89 14.81
N PRO A 13 8.90 10.30 13.68
CA PRO A 13 8.34 10.05 12.34
C PRO A 13 8.15 8.55 12.03
N ILE A 14 9.03 7.69 12.56
CA ILE A 14 8.89 6.24 12.43
C ILE A 14 7.68 5.74 13.21
N ASN A 15 7.47 6.24 14.43
CA ASN A 15 6.28 5.89 15.21
C ASN A 15 5.00 6.31 14.47
N PHE A 16 5.00 7.47 13.80
CA PHE A 16 3.86 7.89 12.99
C PHE A 16 3.53 6.86 11.89
N VAL A 17 4.54 6.37 11.17
CA VAL A 17 4.36 5.29 10.19
C VAL A 17 3.83 4.03 10.84
N LEU A 18 4.38 3.62 11.99
CA LEU A 18 3.95 2.41 12.70
C LEU A 18 2.47 2.48 13.15
N GLU A 19 2.07 3.62 13.68
CA GLU A 19 0.70 3.90 14.09
C GLU A 19 -0.26 4.12 12.90
N THR A 20 0.26 4.33 11.68
CA THR A 20 -0.57 4.47 10.47
C THR A 20 -0.72 3.13 9.73
N PHE A 21 0.39 2.46 9.44
CA PHE A 21 0.42 1.24 8.61
C PHE A 21 1.51 0.23 9.02
N GLY A 22 2.06 0.32 10.23
CA GLY A 22 3.05 -0.63 10.75
C GLY A 22 2.42 -1.91 11.27
N ASP A 23 2.04 -2.81 10.37
CA ASP A 23 1.72 -4.19 10.70
C ASP A 23 1.90 -5.09 9.47
N LYS A 24 1.81 -6.41 9.69
CA LYS A 24 2.09 -7.42 8.66
C LYS A 24 1.20 -7.37 7.42
N TRP A 25 0.03 -6.72 7.49
CA TRP A 25 -0.97 -6.78 6.41
C TRP A 25 -1.12 -5.48 5.63
N THR A 26 -0.97 -4.33 6.29
CA THR A 26 -1.40 -3.06 5.71
C THR A 26 -0.64 -2.73 4.42
N LEU A 27 0.68 -2.92 4.39
CA LEU A 27 1.47 -2.70 3.17
C LEU A 27 1.23 -3.74 2.08
N LEU A 28 0.71 -4.93 2.40
CA LEU A 28 0.31 -5.91 1.39
C LEU A 28 -0.96 -5.46 0.65
N ILE A 29 -1.91 -4.83 1.36
CA ILE A 29 -3.09 -4.22 0.72
C ILE A 29 -2.67 -3.06 -0.18
N VAL A 30 -1.76 -2.20 0.29
CA VAL A 30 -1.21 -1.10 -0.53
C VAL A 30 -0.49 -1.64 -1.76
N ARG A 31 0.33 -2.69 -1.62
CA ARG A 31 0.97 -3.39 -2.75
C ARG A 31 -0.05 -3.91 -3.75
N ASP A 32 -1.11 -4.54 -3.27
CA ASP A 32 -2.14 -5.14 -4.13
C ASP A 32 -2.89 -4.09 -4.96
N LEU A 33 -3.22 -2.94 -4.34
CA LEU A 33 -3.75 -1.77 -5.04
C LEU A 33 -2.75 -1.21 -6.05
N MET A 34 -1.50 -1.03 -5.63
CA MET A 34 -0.49 -0.28 -6.40
C MET A 34 0.09 -1.06 -7.58
N PHE A 35 0.22 -2.39 -7.45
CA PHE A 35 0.99 -3.20 -8.41
C PHE A 35 0.23 -4.41 -8.96
N LYS A 36 -0.84 -4.86 -8.29
CA LYS A 36 -1.62 -6.03 -8.73
C LYS A 36 -2.99 -5.65 -9.32
N GLY A 37 -3.37 -4.37 -9.30
CA GLY A 37 -4.66 -3.88 -9.78
C GLY A 37 -5.87 -4.41 -9.01
N LYS A 38 -5.66 -4.97 -7.81
CA LYS A 38 -6.75 -5.45 -6.96
C LYS A 38 -7.44 -4.25 -6.34
N SER A 39 -8.77 -4.23 -6.41
CA SER A 39 -9.55 -3.07 -5.96
C SER A 39 -10.80 -3.47 -5.16
N THR A 40 -11.12 -4.75 -5.04
CA THR A 40 -12.30 -5.22 -4.29
C THR A 40 -11.93 -6.01 -3.06
N PHE A 41 -12.84 -6.05 -2.08
CA PHE A 41 -12.65 -6.83 -0.85
C PHE A 41 -12.35 -8.31 -1.13
N LEU A 42 -13.04 -8.90 -2.12
CA LEU A 42 -12.87 -10.30 -2.47
C LEU A 42 -11.48 -10.57 -3.05
N GLU A 43 -10.98 -9.69 -3.92
CA GLU A 43 -9.64 -9.84 -4.51
C GLU A 43 -8.54 -9.79 -3.45
N PHE A 44 -8.66 -8.91 -2.46
CA PHE A 44 -7.71 -8.86 -1.33
C PHE A 44 -7.82 -10.11 -0.44
N ALA A 45 -9.03 -10.59 -0.17
CA ALA A 45 -9.26 -11.80 0.62
C ALA A 45 -8.71 -13.07 -0.06
N GLN A 46 -8.59 -13.04 -1.39
CA GLN A 46 -8.03 -14.10 -2.22
C GLN A 46 -6.53 -13.91 -2.52
N SER A 47 -5.85 -12.94 -1.91
CA SER A 47 -4.39 -12.82 -2.01
C SER A 47 -3.66 -14.01 -1.39
N ASP A 48 -2.50 -14.34 -1.95
CA ASP A 48 -1.70 -15.52 -1.60
C ASP A 48 -1.30 -15.55 -0.12
N GLU A 49 -1.19 -14.40 0.54
CA GLU A 49 -0.82 -14.30 1.95
C GLU A 49 -1.94 -14.70 2.93
N GLY A 50 -3.17 -14.91 2.45
CA GLY A 50 -4.25 -15.50 3.24
C GLY A 50 -4.71 -14.64 4.43
N ILE A 51 -4.93 -13.33 4.20
CA ILE A 51 -5.46 -12.43 5.22
C ILE A 51 -6.89 -12.83 5.62
N SER A 52 -7.17 -12.93 6.92
CA SER A 52 -8.52 -13.22 7.40
C SER A 52 -9.45 -12.01 7.17
N THR A 53 -10.72 -12.27 6.86
CA THR A 53 -11.70 -11.22 6.48
C THR A 53 -11.94 -10.17 7.55
N ASN A 54 -11.90 -10.55 8.83
CA ASN A 54 -12.01 -9.63 9.96
C ASN A 54 -10.81 -8.66 10.04
N ILE A 55 -9.59 -9.16 9.79
CA ILE A 55 -8.38 -8.33 9.80
C ILE A 55 -8.34 -7.45 8.56
N LEU A 56 -8.69 -7.99 7.39
CA LEU A 56 -8.81 -7.21 6.15
C LEU A 56 -9.78 -6.03 6.31
N SER A 57 -10.96 -6.29 6.89
CA SER A 57 -11.96 -5.24 7.16
C SER A 57 -11.42 -4.14 8.06
N ASP A 58 -10.72 -4.52 9.14
CA ASP A 58 -10.08 -3.58 10.06
C ASP A 58 -9.00 -2.74 9.38
N ARG A 59 -8.14 -3.36 8.56
CA ARG A 59 -7.07 -2.65 7.84
C ARG A 59 -7.58 -1.71 6.76
N LEU A 60 -8.58 -2.12 5.99
CA LEU A 60 -9.21 -1.23 5.00
C LEU A 60 -9.84 -0.02 5.68
N LYS A 61 -10.54 -0.22 6.80
CA LYS A 61 -11.09 0.89 7.60
C LYS A 61 -10.01 1.81 8.15
N ARG A 62 -8.88 1.26 8.62
CA ARG A 62 -7.73 2.05 9.10
C ARG A 62 -7.10 2.87 7.98
N LEU A 63 -6.86 2.26 6.82
CA LEU A 63 -6.34 2.94 5.63
C LEU A 63 -7.27 4.08 5.17
N GLU A 64 -8.59 3.85 5.18
CA GLU A 64 -9.61 4.87 4.91
C GLU A 64 -9.57 6.00 5.93
N THR A 65 -9.51 5.69 7.23
CA THR A 65 -9.45 6.68 8.31
C THR A 65 -8.18 7.55 8.23
N HIS A 66 -7.07 6.98 7.78
CA HIS A 66 -5.83 7.71 7.53
C HIS A 66 -5.80 8.39 6.15
N GLY A 67 -6.84 8.27 5.33
CA GLY A 67 -6.91 8.85 4.01
C GLY A 67 -5.84 8.33 3.06
N ILE A 68 -5.42 7.07 3.21
CA ILE A 68 -4.51 6.37 2.30
C ILE A 68 -5.31 5.70 1.17
N VAL A 69 -6.52 5.21 1.50
CA VAL A 69 -7.44 4.56 0.58
C VAL A 69 -8.78 5.27 0.61
N SER A 70 -9.42 5.43 -0.55
CA SER A 70 -10.84 5.77 -0.67
C SER A 70 -11.64 4.53 -1.03
N LYS A 71 -12.95 4.56 -0.79
CA LYS A 71 -13.87 3.51 -1.25
C LYS A 71 -15.11 4.11 -1.88
N GLU A 72 -15.58 3.49 -2.95
CA GLU A 72 -16.78 3.90 -3.69
C GLU A 72 -17.64 2.69 -4.01
N THR A 73 -18.94 2.90 -4.19
CA THR A 73 -19.83 1.84 -4.64
C THR A 73 -19.56 1.53 -6.11
N SER A 74 -19.41 0.26 -6.45
CA SER A 74 -19.22 -0.15 -7.84
C SER A 74 -20.39 0.30 -8.72
N PRO A 75 -20.13 0.92 -9.88
CA PRO A 75 -21.18 1.29 -10.83
C PRO A 75 -21.99 0.09 -11.33
N ASP A 76 -21.32 -1.05 -11.50
CA ASP A 76 -21.91 -2.28 -12.05
C ASP A 76 -22.65 -3.12 -11.00
N ASN A 77 -22.25 -2.98 -9.72
CA ASN A 77 -22.87 -3.72 -8.63
C ASN A 77 -22.95 -2.89 -7.34
N ARG A 78 -24.17 -2.45 -7.00
CA ARG A 78 -24.43 -1.65 -5.79
C ARG A 78 -24.08 -2.33 -4.46
N SER A 79 -23.90 -3.65 -4.46
CA SER A 79 -23.47 -4.39 -3.26
C SER A 79 -21.95 -4.54 -3.15
N SER A 80 -21.19 -4.11 -4.17
CA SER A 80 -19.73 -4.16 -4.20
C SER A 80 -19.11 -2.79 -3.94
N LEU A 81 -17.95 -2.79 -3.28
CA LEU A 81 -17.13 -1.62 -3.04
C LEU A 81 -15.83 -1.75 -3.83
N ILE A 82 -15.42 -0.65 -4.46
CA ILE A 82 -14.14 -0.47 -5.12
C ILE A 82 -13.28 0.41 -4.21
N TYR A 83 -12.07 -0.03 -3.96
CA TYR A 83 -11.05 0.65 -3.16
C TYR A 83 -9.96 1.19 -4.09
N SER A 84 -9.54 2.43 -3.85
CA SER A 84 -8.51 3.10 -4.65
C SER A 84 -7.51 3.82 -3.74
N LEU A 85 -6.27 3.98 -4.19
CA LEU A 85 -5.30 4.81 -3.47
C LEU A 85 -5.65 6.30 -3.64
N THR A 86 -5.63 7.04 -2.53
CA THR A 86 -5.64 8.51 -2.58
C THR A 86 -4.26 9.01 -2.99
N ASP A 87 -4.12 10.31 -3.28
CA ASP A 87 -2.79 10.92 -3.51
C ASP A 87 -1.81 10.63 -2.38
N ARG A 88 -2.29 10.70 -1.13
CA ARG A 88 -1.51 10.36 0.07
C ARG A 88 -1.08 8.89 0.07
N GLY A 89 -1.90 7.98 -0.44
CA GLY A 89 -1.55 6.57 -0.58
C GLY A 89 -0.55 6.32 -1.70
N LYS A 90 -0.70 7.02 -2.84
CA LYS A 90 0.24 6.97 -3.96
C LYS A 90 1.63 7.50 -3.54
N ASP A 91 1.71 8.42 -2.58
CA ASP A 91 2.97 8.92 -2.02
C ASP A 91 3.78 7.88 -1.24
N LEU A 92 3.20 6.70 -0.94
CA LEU A 92 3.93 5.58 -0.34
C LEU A 92 4.83 4.85 -1.35
N LEU A 93 4.69 5.11 -2.65
CA LEU A 93 5.41 4.40 -3.70
C LEU A 93 6.94 4.39 -3.51
N PRO A 94 7.63 5.51 -3.18
CA PRO A 94 9.07 5.48 -2.92
C PRO A 94 9.45 4.54 -1.77
N ILE A 95 8.61 4.43 -0.74
CA ILE A 95 8.83 3.52 0.40
C ILE A 95 8.67 2.07 -0.06
N MET A 96 7.66 1.78 -0.87
CA MET A 96 7.46 0.43 -1.44
C MET A 96 8.65 -0.01 -2.28
N VAL A 97 9.21 0.89 -3.09
CA VAL A 97 10.43 0.62 -3.89
C VAL A 97 11.62 0.30 -2.99
N GLU A 98 11.84 1.07 -1.92
CA GLU A 98 12.92 0.80 -0.96
C GLU A 98 12.75 -0.54 -0.25
N ILE A 99 11.53 -0.86 0.18
CA ILE A 99 11.24 -2.16 0.84
C ILE A 99 11.55 -3.31 -0.11
N THR A 100 11.17 -3.22 -1.38
CA THR A 100 11.44 -4.25 -2.39
C THR A 100 12.94 -4.43 -2.62
N ALA A 101 13.68 -3.33 -2.82
CA ALA A 101 15.12 -3.38 -3.03
C ALA A 101 15.88 -3.91 -1.80
N TRP A 102 15.47 -3.51 -0.59
CA TRP A 102 16.03 -4.03 0.65
C TRP A 102 15.75 -5.53 0.81
N SER A 103 14.53 -5.97 0.53
CA SER A 103 14.13 -7.38 0.64
C SER A 103 14.95 -8.25 -0.30
N ALA A 104 15.10 -7.84 -1.57
CA ALA A 104 15.90 -8.57 -2.56
C ALA A 104 17.38 -8.72 -2.18
N LYS A 105 17.91 -7.80 -1.36
CA LYS A 105 19.29 -7.88 -0.85
C LYS A 105 19.43 -8.89 0.30
N HIS A 106 18.37 -9.12 1.06
CA HIS A 106 18.43 -9.84 2.34
C HIS A 106 17.70 -11.18 2.35
N ASP A 107 16.89 -11.47 1.34
CA ASP A 107 16.18 -12.73 1.18
C ASP A 107 16.25 -13.20 -0.29
N GLU A 108 17.00 -14.29 -0.50
CA GLU A 108 17.20 -14.93 -1.79
C GLU A 108 15.94 -15.61 -2.33
N LEU A 109 14.92 -15.82 -1.48
CA LEU A 109 13.64 -16.41 -1.87
C LEU A 109 12.64 -15.37 -2.40
N THR A 110 12.99 -14.08 -2.40
CA THR A 110 12.12 -13.06 -2.96
C THR A 110 12.00 -13.24 -4.48
N ASN A 111 10.81 -12.98 -5.00
CA ASN A 111 10.53 -13.02 -6.44
C ASN A 111 10.77 -11.66 -7.13
N THR A 112 11.73 -10.87 -6.64
CA THR A 112 12.01 -9.54 -7.18
C THR A 112 12.65 -9.68 -8.57
N PRO A 113 12.08 -9.10 -9.65
CA PRO A 113 12.65 -9.23 -10.98
C PRO A 113 14.04 -8.57 -11.10
N ASP A 114 14.95 -9.19 -11.85
CA ASP A 114 16.28 -8.60 -12.13
C ASP A 114 16.19 -7.24 -12.83
N GLU A 115 15.17 -7.06 -13.66
CA GLU A 115 14.87 -5.79 -14.33
C GLU A 115 14.57 -4.68 -13.31
N PHE A 116 13.82 -4.99 -12.24
CA PHE A 116 13.56 -4.04 -11.16
C PHE A 116 14.86 -3.64 -10.45
N LEU A 117 15.72 -4.62 -10.12
CA LEU A 117 16.99 -4.35 -9.45
C LEU A 117 17.96 -3.54 -10.31
N SER A 118 17.96 -3.81 -11.62
CA SER A 118 18.76 -3.08 -12.59
C SER A 118 18.28 -1.64 -12.70
N ALA A 119 16.97 -1.43 -12.85
CA ALA A 119 16.37 -0.09 -12.90
C ALA A 119 16.61 0.67 -11.57
N TYR A 120 16.45 0.01 -10.42
CA TYR A 120 16.69 0.61 -9.10
C TYR A 120 18.12 1.12 -8.94
N LYS A 121 19.12 0.37 -9.40
CA LYS A 121 20.54 0.76 -9.32
C LYS A 121 20.91 1.86 -10.32
N ASN A 122 20.34 1.83 -11.51
CA ASN A 122 20.74 2.69 -12.62
C ASN A 122 19.95 4.00 -12.68
N ASP A 123 18.64 3.95 -12.43
CA ASP A 123 17.74 5.10 -12.47
C ASP A 123 16.54 4.91 -11.52
N ARG A 124 16.81 5.06 -10.22
CA ARG A 124 15.79 4.99 -9.17
C ARG A 124 14.66 6.00 -9.38
N SER A 125 14.97 7.20 -9.85
CA SER A 125 13.96 8.25 -10.03
C SER A 125 13.04 7.93 -11.20
N GLY A 126 13.60 7.44 -12.31
CA GLY A 126 12.84 6.96 -13.46
C GLY A 126 11.96 5.77 -13.10
N LEU A 127 12.47 4.82 -12.30
CA LEU A 127 11.70 3.68 -11.80
C LEU A 127 10.48 4.11 -10.98
N ILE A 128 10.66 5.05 -10.03
CA ILE A 128 9.54 5.58 -9.24
C ILE A 128 8.55 6.29 -10.17
N SER A 129 9.04 7.10 -11.11
CA SER A 129 8.16 7.80 -12.06
C SER A 129 7.37 6.84 -12.96
N SER A 130 7.95 5.71 -13.37
CA SER A 130 7.26 4.72 -14.20
C SER A 130 6.13 4.01 -13.46
N PHE A 131 6.29 3.78 -12.16
CA PHE A 131 5.21 3.24 -11.32
C PHE A 131 4.20 4.30 -10.90
N ARG A 132 4.61 5.57 -10.77
CA ARG A 132 3.70 6.65 -10.36
C ARG A 132 2.69 6.98 -11.45
N LYS A 133 3.14 7.06 -12.70
CA LYS A 133 2.32 7.54 -13.82
C LYS A 133 0.99 6.78 -13.97
N PRO A 134 0.94 5.43 -14.01
CA PRO A 134 -0.33 4.71 -14.10
C PRO A 134 -1.27 4.97 -12.93
N LEU A 135 -0.73 5.22 -11.73
CA LEU A 135 -1.55 5.48 -10.54
C LEU A 135 -2.24 6.83 -10.60
N ASP A 136 -1.68 7.82 -11.30
CA ASP A 136 -2.27 9.14 -11.43
C ASP A 136 -3.31 9.21 -12.57
N ASP A 137 -3.32 8.21 -13.46
CA ASP A 137 -4.23 8.10 -14.61
C ASP A 137 -5.55 7.35 -14.27
N ASP A 138 -5.66 6.77 -13.06
CA ASP A 138 -6.86 6.12 -12.47
C ASP A 138 -7.71 7.12 -11.64
#